data_AF-A0A922M4N2-F1
#
_entry.id   AF-A0A922M4N2-F1
#
_cell.length_a   1.000
_cell.length_b   1.000
_cell.length_c   1.000
_cell.angle_alpha   90.00
_cell.angle_beta   90.00
_cell.angle_gamma   90.00
#
_symmetry.space_group_name_H-M   'P 1'
#
loop_
_entity.id
_entity.type
_entity.pdbx_description
1 polymer ?
#
loop_
_entity_poly.entity_id
_entity_poly.type
_entity_poly.pdbx_seq_one_letter_code
_entity_poly.pdbx_strand_id
1 'polypeptide(L)'
;MTSVPAVAVAFGARVLGPASFLIPLGVAIATFGCAMSVQFGVTRVCYTAARGGHMLEVFSYVNVKRLTPAPAVAFQAILTTIFIAVGNIKTLIEFASWFLWFFYGLAMVALLVLRKTQATKPRPYRVPTIVPCFVLVVAIFLSVLPIVHDPSLKYLMAVGFIVMGATVYTVFVYYKKTPTAILRKFTFLTQVLFESVPPSDRHQD
;
A
#
# COMPACT_ATOMS: atom_id res chain seq x y z
N MET A 1 15.65 -18.35 -10.98
CA MET A 1 15.55 -18.53 -9.51
C MET A 1 16.95 -18.49 -8.93
N THR A 2 17.49 -17.30 -8.66
CA THR A 2 18.79 -17.17 -7.99
C THR A 2 18.61 -17.50 -6.51
N SER A 3 19.25 -18.58 -6.08
CA SER A 3 19.35 -19.07 -4.70
C SER A 3 19.70 -17.95 -3.72
N VAL A 4 18.69 -17.39 -3.05
CA VAL A 4 18.91 -16.84 -1.71
C VAL A 4 18.68 -18.02 -0.77
N PRO A 5 19.73 -18.59 -0.16
CA PRO A 5 19.52 -19.62 0.84
C PRO A 5 18.59 -19.04 1.89
N ALA A 6 17.50 -19.73 2.22
CA ALA A 6 16.66 -19.32 3.33
C ALA A 6 17.52 -19.38 4.59
N VAL A 7 18.07 -18.23 5.00
CA VAL A 7 19.11 -18.13 6.03
C VAL A 7 18.64 -18.81 7.32
N ALA A 8 17.36 -18.66 7.64
CA ALA A 8 16.72 -19.33 8.76
C ALA A 8 16.75 -20.87 8.64
N VAL A 9 16.46 -21.44 7.47
CA VAL A 9 16.47 -22.91 7.26
C VAL A 9 17.90 -23.46 7.28
N ALA A 10 18.85 -22.73 6.69
CA ALA A 10 20.27 -23.08 6.74
C ALA A 10 20.81 -23.08 8.18
N PHE A 11 20.40 -22.10 8.99
CA PHE A 11 20.69 -22.06 10.43
C PHE A 11 20.02 -23.21 11.17
N GLY A 12 18.74 -23.46 10.92
CA GLY A 12 17.96 -24.54 11.52
C GLY A 12 18.57 -25.92 11.28
N ALA A 13 19.04 -26.17 10.05
CA ALA A 13 19.70 -27.42 9.69
C ALA A 13 21.04 -27.63 10.43
N ARG A 14 21.78 -26.55 10.73
CA ARG A 14 23.07 -26.64 11.43
C ARG A 14 22.95 -26.73 12.95
N VAL A 15 21.92 -26.14 13.55
CA VAL A 15 21.80 -26.03 15.02
C VAL A 15 20.83 -27.06 15.61
N LEU A 16 19.71 -27.36 14.93
CA LEU A 16 18.60 -28.11 15.51
C LEU A 16 18.53 -29.60 15.09
N GLY A 17 19.36 -30.04 14.13
CA GLY A 17 19.38 -31.42 13.65
C GLY A 17 17.97 -31.95 13.28
N PRO A 18 17.41 -32.94 14.00
CA PRO A 18 16.08 -33.51 13.72
C PRO A 18 14.91 -32.52 13.93
N ALA A 19 15.09 -31.47 14.72
CA ALA A 19 14.08 -30.43 14.97
C ALA A 19 14.12 -29.29 13.93
N SER A 20 14.88 -29.44 12.84
CA SER A 20 15.01 -28.42 11.79
C SER A 20 13.70 -28.07 11.08
N PHE A 21 12.66 -28.90 11.16
CA PHE A 21 11.32 -28.63 10.59
C PHE A 21 10.54 -27.51 11.32
N LEU A 22 10.87 -27.23 12.58
CA LEU A 22 10.21 -26.17 13.36
C LEU A 22 10.50 -24.78 12.80
N ILE A 23 11.69 -24.57 12.25
CA ILE A 23 12.09 -23.28 11.70
C ILE A 23 11.27 -22.87 10.46
N PRO A 24 11.16 -23.68 9.39
CA PRO A 24 10.31 -23.33 8.25
C PRO A 24 8.83 -23.23 8.64
N LEU A 25 8.35 -24.03 9.60
CA LEU A 25 6.97 -23.90 10.12
C LEU A 25 6.76 -22.54 10.80
N GLY A 26 7.68 -22.12 11.67
CA GLY A 26 7.62 -20.82 12.33
C GLY A 26 7.68 -19.66 11.34
N VAL A 27 8.57 -19.74 10.34
CA VAL A 27 8.66 -18.74 9.27
C VAL A 27 7.38 -18.67 8.43
N ALA A 28 6.76 -19.81 8.12
CA ALA A 28 5.50 -19.86 7.40
C ALA A 28 4.35 -19.20 8.18
N ILE A 29 4.25 -19.48 9.48
CA ILE A 29 3.23 -18.86 10.36
C ILE A 29 3.46 -17.35 10.48
N ALA A 30 4.70 -16.91 10.66
CA ALA A 30 5.03 -15.50 10.80
C ALA A 30 4.75 -14.70 9.51
N THR A 31 5.13 -15.25 8.35
CA THR A 31 4.88 -14.60 7.05
C THR A 31 3.39 -14.57 6.70
N PHE A 32 2.65 -15.64 7.01
CA PHE A 32 1.19 -15.67 6.87
C PHE A 32 0.51 -14.63 7.75
N GLY A 33 0.92 -14.52 9.01
CA GLY A 33 0.40 -13.50 9.95
C GLY A 33 0.67 -12.07 9.47
N CYS A 34 1.89 -11.81 8.98
CA CYS A 34 2.25 -10.51 8.40
C CYS A 34 1.37 -10.17 7.20
N ALA A 35 1.23 -11.11 6.24
CA ALA A 35 0.40 -10.92 5.05
C ALA A 35 -1.06 -10.62 5.40
N MET A 36 -1.63 -11.35 6.37
CA MET A 36 -3.00 -11.13 6.82
C MET A 36 -3.18 -9.76 7.51
N SER A 37 -2.20 -9.31 8.29
CA SER A 37 -2.24 -7.99 8.95
C SER A 37 -2.22 -6.83 7.95
N VAL A 38 -1.37 -6.92 6.92
CA VAL A 38 -1.28 -5.92 5.85
C VAL A 38 -2.58 -5.86 5.06
N GLN A 39 -3.19 -7.01 4.78
CA GLN A 39 -4.45 -7.07 4.05
C GLN A 39 -5.56 -6.30 4.76
N PHE A 40 -5.68 -6.41 6.09
CA PHE A 40 -6.67 -5.64 6.85
C PHE A 40 -6.36 -4.14 6.86
N GLY A 41 -5.09 -3.77 6.95
CA GLY A 41 -4.66 -2.37 6.92
C GLY A 41 -5.02 -1.67 5.62
N VAL A 42 -4.61 -2.24 4.48
CA VAL A 42 -4.87 -1.69 3.14
C VAL A 42 -6.37 -1.57 2.88
N THR A 43 -7.12 -2.60 3.24
CA THR A 43 -8.56 -2.64 3.05
C THR A 43 -9.30 -1.50 3.76
N ARG A 44 -8.90 -1.18 5.01
CA ARG A 44 -9.49 -0.07 5.77
C ARG A 44 -9.15 1.29 5.17
N VAL A 45 -7.91 1.48 4.73
CA VAL A 45 -7.48 2.71 4.04
C VAL A 45 -8.31 2.90 2.77
N CYS A 46 -8.45 1.85 1.96
CA CYS A 46 -9.27 1.86 0.75
C CYS A 46 -10.74 2.22 1.02
N TYR A 47 -11.34 1.64 2.06
CA TYR A 47 -12.72 1.93 2.45
C TYR A 47 -12.90 3.39 2.88
N THR A 48 -12.02 3.91 3.74
CA THR A 48 -12.08 5.32 4.19
C THR A 48 -11.78 6.31 3.06
N ALA A 49 -10.85 6.00 2.16
CA ALA A 49 -10.54 6.82 0.99
C ALA A 49 -11.72 6.89 0.01
N ALA A 50 -12.42 5.77 -0.19
CA ALA A 50 -13.63 5.73 -1.02
C ALA A 50 -14.79 6.51 -0.38
N ARG A 51 -15.00 6.40 0.95
CA ARG A 51 -15.99 7.24 1.66
C ARG A 51 -15.68 8.74 1.60
N GLY A 52 -14.39 9.11 1.62
CA GLY A 52 -13.95 10.49 1.46
C GLY A 52 -14.06 11.04 0.03
N GLY A 53 -14.54 10.24 -0.94
CA GLY A 53 -14.61 10.63 -2.35
C GLY A 53 -13.26 10.69 -3.06
N HIS A 54 -12.17 10.26 -2.41
CA HIS A 54 -10.82 10.24 -2.98
C HIS A 54 -10.51 8.96 -3.78
N MET A 55 -11.46 8.02 -3.84
CA MET A 55 -11.37 6.78 -4.60
C MET A 55 -12.74 6.36 -5.14
N LEU A 56 -12.79 5.48 -6.15
CA LEU A 56 -14.05 5.02 -6.76
C LEU A 56 -14.96 4.37 -5.70
N GLU A 57 -16.25 4.75 -5.72
CA GLU A 57 -17.26 4.32 -4.74
C GLU A 57 -17.43 2.78 -4.67
N VAL A 58 -17.16 2.09 -5.77
CA VAL A 58 -17.20 0.62 -5.88
C VAL A 58 -16.27 -0.07 -4.87
N PHE A 59 -15.15 0.57 -4.50
CA PHE A 59 -14.24 0.02 -3.49
C PHE A 59 -14.73 0.23 -2.05
N SER A 60 -15.75 1.07 -1.84
CA SER A 60 -16.42 1.21 -0.56
C SER A 60 -17.50 0.14 -0.34
N TYR A 61 -17.83 -0.67 -1.36
CA TYR A 61 -18.92 -1.63 -1.28
C TYR A 61 -18.58 -2.77 -0.33
N VAL A 62 -19.54 -3.12 0.51
CA VAL A 62 -19.39 -4.13 1.56
C VAL A 62 -20.30 -5.31 1.24
N ASN A 63 -19.78 -6.52 1.37
CA ASN A 63 -20.58 -7.75 1.22
C ASN A 63 -21.62 -7.85 2.34
N VAL A 64 -22.89 -8.12 2.00
CA VAL A 64 -24.03 -8.12 2.93
C VAL A 64 -23.91 -9.20 4.02
N LYS A 65 -23.39 -10.38 3.68
CA LYS A 65 -23.32 -11.53 4.60
C LYS A 65 -22.09 -11.52 5.49
N ARG A 66 -20.96 -11.06 4.96
CA ARG A 66 -19.65 -11.12 5.66
C ARG A 66 -19.16 -9.77 6.18
N LEU A 67 -19.84 -8.67 5.83
CA LEU A 67 -19.44 -7.30 6.18
C LEU A 67 -17.99 -6.97 5.81
N THR A 68 -17.45 -7.66 4.80
CA THR A 68 -16.10 -7.42 4.28
C THR A 68 -16.17 -6.66 2.96
N PRO A 69 -15.28 -5.68 2.72
CA PRO A 69 -15.18 -4.99 1.44
C PRO A 69 -14.47 -5.91 0.41
N ALA A 70 -15.24 -6.88 -0.10
CA ALA A 70 -14.76 -7.90 -1.02
C ALA A 70 -14.15 -7.34 -2.32
N PRO A 71 -14.68 -6.27 -2.96
CA PRO A 71 -14.08 -5.71 -4.17
C PRO A 71 -12.68 -5.12 -3.95
N ALA A 72 -12.45 -4.45 -2.81
CA ALA A 72 -11.14 -3.90 -2.46
C ALA A 72 -10.10 -5.01 -2.20
N VAL A 73 -10.51 -6.08 -1.52
CA VAL A 73 -9.68 -7.27 -1.27
C VAL A 73 -9.32 -7.97 -2.58
N ALA A 74 -10.29 -8.16 -3.49
CA ALA A 74 -10.07 -8.78 -4.78
C ALA A 74 -9.12 -7.98 -5.67
N PHE A 75 -9.27 -6.64 -5.71
CA PHE A 75 -8.36 -5.77 -6.43
C PHE A 75 -6.92 -5.86 -5.89
N GLN A 76 -6.77 -5.83 -4.56
CA GLN A 76 -5.47 -6.02 -3.91
C GLN A 76 -4.84 -7.37 -4.27
N ALA A 77 -5.64 -8.45 -4.28
CA ALA A 77 -5.16 -9.79 -4.65
C ALA A 77 -4.68 -9.85 -6.11
N ILE A 78 -5.42 -9.25 -7.03
CA ILE A 78 -5.05 -9.18 -8.46
C ILE A 78 -3.73 -8.41 -8.61
N LEU A 79 -3.60 -7.23 -8.01
CA LEU A 79 -2.37 -6.44 -8.07
C LEU A 79 -1.18 -7.20 -7.49
N THR A 80 -1.36 -7.82 -6.31
CA THR A 80 -0.31 -8.60 -5.65
C THR A 80 0.13 -9.77 -6.54
N THR A 81 -0.81 -10.46 -7.20
CA THR A 81 -0.51 -11.57 -8.12
C THR A 81 0.32 -11.09 -9.32
N ILE A 82 -0.02 -9.92 -9.90
CA ILE A 82 0.75 -9.33 -11.00
C ILE A 82 2.18 -9.00 -10.55
N PHE A 83 2.34 -8.36 -9.39
CA PHE A 83 3.67 -8.03 -8.86
C PHE A 83 4.51 -9.27 -8.55
N ILE A 84 3.90 -10.34 -8.03
CA ILE A 84 4.59 -11.63 -7.78
C ILE A 84 4.98 -12.29 -9.11
N ALA A 85 4.13 -12.23 -10.14
CA ALA A 85 4.41 -12.84 -11.44
C ALA A 85 5.55 -12.16 -12.20
N VAL A 86 5.65 -10.83 -12.10
CA VAL A 86 6.64 -10.03 -12.84
C VAL A 86 7.98 -9.90 -12.07
N GLY A 87 7.94 -9.84 -10.74
CA GLY A 87 9.06 -9.37 -9.93
C GLY A 87 9.98 -10.46 -9.37
N ASN A 88 11.30 -10.23 -9.42
CA ASN A 88 12.26 -10.94 -8.57
C ASN A 88 12.22 -10.35 -7.15
N ILE A 89 12.31 -11.18 -6.11
CA ILE A 89 12.23 -10.75 -4.70
C ILE A 89 13.19 -9.61 -4.36
N LYS A 90 14.44 -9.65 -4.87
CA LYS A 90 15.42 -8.58 -4.62
C LYS A 90 14.96 -7.25 -5.21
N THR A 91 14.53 -7.29 -6.47
CA THR A 91 14.04 -6.11 -7.18
C THR A 91 12.76 -5.55 -6.59
N LEU A 92 11.90 -6.43 -6.05
CA LEU A 92 10.64 -6.03 -5.42
C LEU A 92 10.89 -5.36 -4.07
N ILE A 93 11.88 -5.84 -3.30
CA ILE A 93 12.31 -5.21 -2.04
C ILE A 93 12.91 -3.82 -2.31
N GLU A 94 13.81 -3.71 -3.30
CA GLU A 94 14.39 -2.41 -3.71
C GLU A 94 13.30 -1.41 -4.11
N PHE A 95 12.36 -1.87 -4.95
CA PHE A 95 11.24 -1.07 -5.41
C PHE A 95 10.33 -0.62 -4.26
N ALA A 96 9.88 -1.54 -3.40
CA ALA A 96 9.02 -1.23 -2.26
C ALA A 96 9.70 -0.29 -1.26
N SER A 97 11.00 -0.51 -0.99
CA SER A 97 11.77 0.33 -0.07
C SER A 97 11.87 1.77 -0.57
N TRP A 98 12.11 1.96 -1.87
CA TRP A 98 12.13 3.29 -2.47
C TRP A 98 10.79 4.02 -2.30
N PHE A 99 9.67 3.35 -2.55
CA PHE A 99 8.33 3.92 -2.35
C PHE A 99 8.07 4.30 -0.89
N LEU A 100 8.45 3.45 0.06
CA LEU A 100 8.28 3.73 1.49
C LEU A 100 9.04 5.00 1.90
N TRP A 101 10.31 5.11 1.51
CA TRP A 101 11.13 6.28 1.84
C TRP A 101 10.63 7.54 1.13
N PHE A 102 10.18 7.43 -0.11
CA PHE A 102 9.59 8.55 -0.83
C PHE A 102 8.32 9.09 -0.13
N PHE A 103 7.38 8.20 0.22
CA PHE A 103 6.14 8.62 0.91
C PHE A 103 6.40 9.07 2.36
N TYR A 104 7.38 8.50 3.05
CA TYR A 104 7.81 9.01 4.36
C TYR A 104 8.40 10.41 4.26
N GLY A 105 9.22 10.69 3.24
CA GLY A 105 9.71 12.04 2.95
C GLY A 105 8.56 13.01 2.72
N LEU A 106 7.60 12.63 1.86
CA LEU A 106 6.42 13.46 1.58
C LEU A 106 5.57 13.72 2.84
N ALA A 107 5.39 12.71 3.70
CA ALA A 107 4.67 12.86 4.97
C ALA A 107 5.39 13.82 5.93
N MET A 108 6.72 13.80 5.99
CA MET A 108 7.49 14.74 6.80
C MET A 108 7.42 16.16 6.26
N VAL A 109 7.48 16.34 4.93
CA VAL A 109 7.25 17.65 4.29
C VAL A 109 5.84 18.15 4.62
N ALA A 110 4.82 17.31 4.48
CA ALA A 110 3.44 17.66 4.83
C ALA A 110 3.31 18.09 6.30
N LEU A 111 3.99 17.39 7.22
CA LEU A 111 4.03 17.75 8.63
C LEU A 111 4.69 19.13 8.85
N LEU A 112 5.82 19.41 8.20
CA LEU A 112 6.51 20.69 8.31
C LEU A 112 5.69 21.85 7.71
N VAL A 113 5.02 21.63 6.59
CA VAL A 113 4.11 22.60 5.97
C VAL A 113 2.90 22.84 6.88
N LEU A 114 2.26 21.78 7.38
CA LEU A 114 1.11 21.89 8.27
C LEU A 114 1.46 22.60 9.59
N ARG A 115 2.71 22.45 10.06
CA ARG A 115 3.21 23.21 11.20
C ARG A 115 3.16 24.72 10.99
N LYS A 116 3.50 25.18 9.78
CA LYS A 116 3.50 26.59 9.39
C LYS A 116 2.09 27.09 9.06
N THR A 117 1.33 26.35 8.26
CA THR A 117 0.02 26.80 7.77
C THR A 117 -1.09 26.70 8.82
N GLN A 118 -1.05 25.71 9.71
CA GLN A 118 -2.09 25.44 10.71
C GLN A 118 -1.49 25.48 12.12
N ALA A 119 -0.87 26.61 12.46
CA ALA A 119 -0.18 26.81 13.73
C ALA A 119 -1.11 26.84 14.95
N THR A 120 -2.36 27.29 14.78
CA THR A 120 -3.34 27.56 15.85
C THR A 120 -4.18 26.36 16.30
N LYS A 121 -4.10 25.21 15.60
CA LYS A 121 -4.86 24.02 16.01
C LYS A 121 -4.28 23.41 17.29
N PRO A 122 -5.11 22.96 18.24
CA PRO A 122 -4.62 22.31 19.47
C PRO A 122 -3.87 21.03 19.11
N ARG A 123 -2.65 20.88 19.64
CA ARG A 123 -1.78 19.72 19.40
C ARG A 123 -1.54 19.00 20.73
N PRO A 124 -2.25 17.88 21.00
CA PRO A 124 -2.07 17.10 22.23
C PRO A 124 -0.65 16.54 22.40
N TYR A 125 0.07 16.33 21.30
CA TYR A 125 1.45 15.85 21.28
C TYR A 125 2.30 16.66 20.30
N ARG A 126 3.45 17.17 20.76
CA ARG A 126 4.35 18.02 19.96
C ARG A 126 5.75 17.43 19.91
N VAL A 127 6.11 16.83 18.78
CA VAL A 127 7.49 16.39 18.55
C VAL A 127 8.42 17.59 18.28
N PRO A 128 9.69 17.55 18.71
CA PRO A 128 10.69 18.55 18.30
C PRO A 128 10.85 18.59 16.78
N THR A 129 10.95 19.78 16.18
CA THR A 129 11.04 19.95 14.71
C THR A 129 12.32 19.34 14.12
N ILE A 130 13.33 19.11 14.96
CA ILE A 130 14.59 18.44 14.58
C ILE A 130 14.31 17.00 14.11
N VAL A 131 13.35 16.30 14.73
CA VAL A 131 13.06 14.90 14.39
C VAL A 131 12.48 14.77 12.97
N PRO A 132 11.40 15.49 12.57
CA PRO A 132 10.94 15.46 11.18
C PRO A 132 11.98 15.94 10.17
N CYS A 133 12.81 16.92 10.53
CA CYS A 133 13.87 17.41 9.65
C CYS A 133 14.95 16.33 9.42
N PHE A 134 15.38 15.65 10.48
CA PHE A 134 16.34 14.55 10.39
C PHE A 134 15.78 13.40 9.55
N VAL A 135 14.54 12.97 9.82
CA VAL A 135 13.89 11.90 9.04
C VAL A 135 13.72 12.30 7.58
N LEU A 136 13.42 13.58 7.30
CA LEU A 136 13.35 14.09 5.93
C LEU A 136 14.70 13.99 5.21
N VAL A 137 15.81 14.38 5.87
CA VAL A 137 17.16 14.26 5.30
C VAL A 137 17.50 12.80 5.01
N VAL A 138 17.22 11.89 5.95
CA VAL A 138 17.43 10.45 5.76
C VAL A 138 16.56 9.90 4.63
N ALA A 139 15.30 10.31 4.53
CA ALA A 139 14.39 9.90 3.47
C ALA A 139 14.88 10.36 2.09
N ILE A 140 15.33 11.62 1.98
CA ILE A 140 15.92 12.15 0.74
C ILE A 140 17.17 11.33 0.38
N PHE A 141 18.08 11.13 1.34
CA PHE A 141 19.30 10.36 1.11
C PHE A 141 19.01 8.93 0.64
N LEU A 142 18.11 8.20 1.32
CA LEU A 142 17.75 6.82 0.96
C LEU A 142 16.89 6.71 -0.30
N SER A 143 16.23 7.80 -0.72
CA SER A 143 15.53 7.85 -2.01
C SER A 143 16.45 8.14 -3.19
N VAL A 144 17.51 8.93 -2.98
CA VAL A 144 18.45 9.38 -4.03
C VAL A 144 19.59 8.40 -4.21
N LEU A 145 20.16 7.85 -3.12
CA LEU A 145 21.27 6.90 -3.19
C LEU A 145 21.01 5.72 -4.13
N PRO A 146 19.85 5.03 -4.09
CA PRO A 146 19.61 3.88 -4.95
C PRO A 146 19.52 4.26 -6.44
N ILE A 147 19.12 5.50 -6.75
CA ILE A 147 19.06 6.04 -8.12
C ILE A 147 20.47 6.32 -8.66
N VAL A 148 21.37 6.82 -7.80
CA VAL A 148 22.76 7.15 -8.18
C VAL A 148 23.60 5.89 -8.33
N HIS A 149 23.44 4.92 -7.43
CA HIS A 149 24.23 3.69 -7.45
C HIS A 149 23.85 2.75 -8.61
N ASP A 150 22.57 2.66 -8.94
CA ASP A 150 22.08 1.86 -10.06
C ASP A 150 21.05 2.69 -10.84
N PRO A 151 21.45 3.41 -11.91
CA PRO A 151 20.53 4.12 -12.80
C PRO A 151 19.75 3.10 -13.64
N SER A 152 18.87 2.35 -12.96
CA SER A 152 18.08 1.28 -13.54
C SER A 152 16.72 1.81 -14.00
N LEU A 153 16.19 1.19 -15.06
CA LEU A 153 14.86 1.49 -15.61
C LEU A 153 13.72 1.38 -14.57
N LYS A 154 13.97 0.68 -13.45
CA LYS A 154 13.03 0.43 -12.36
C LYS A 154 12.56 1.72 -11.67
N TYR A 155 13.46 2.68 -11.45
CA TYR A 155 13.10 3.95 -10.79
C TYR A 155 12.26 4.85 -11.71
N LEU A 156 12.51 4.79 -13.02
CA LEU A 156 11.71 5.49 -14.01
C LEU A 156 10.29 4.90 -14.10
N MET A 157 10.16 3.57 -13.99
CA MET A 157 8.85 2.92 -13.82
C MET A 157 8.16 3.33 -12.52
N ALA A 158 8.89 3.49 -11.42
CA ALA A 158 8.33 3.93 -10.14
C ALA A 158 7.77 5.36 -10.22
N VAL A 159 8.52 6.29 -10.81
CA VAL A 159 8.05 7.66 -11.09
C VAL A 159 6.86 7.64 -12.05
N GLY A 160 6.91 6.82 -13.10
CA GLY A 160 5.80 6.60 -14.02
C GLY A 160 4.54 6.09 -13.32
N PHE A 161 4.68 5.22 -12.32
CA PHE A 161 3.56 4.73 -11.51
C PHE A 161 2.95 5.82 -10.63
N ILE A 162 3.76 6.71 -10.06
CA ILE A 162 3.29 7.89 -9.30
C ILE A 162 2.52 8.83 -10.23
N VAL A 163 3.06 9.13 -11.41
CA VAL A 163 2.40 10.00 -12.40
C VAL A 163 1.11 9.37 -12.91
N MET A 164 1.09 8.05 -13.15
CA MET A 164 -0.12 7.32 -13.48
C MET A 164 -1.15 7.44 -12.36
N GLY A 165 -0.76 7.24 -11.10
CA GLY A 165 -1.65 7.41 -9.94
C GLY A 165 -2.24 8.82 -9.85
N ALA A 166 -1.41 9.86 -10.07
CA ALA A 166 -1.87 11.25 -10.09
C ALA A 166 -2.83 11.54 -11.27
N THR A 167 -2.56 10.96 -12.44
CA THR A 167 -3.41 11.08 -13.63
C THR A 167 -4.77 10.40 -13.40
N VAL A 168 -4.76 9.19 -12.84
CA VAL A 168 -5.98 8.48 -12.45
C VAL A 168 -6.77 9.29 -11.42
N TYR A 169 -6.11 9.82 -10.39
CA TYR A 169 -6.78 10.65 -9.38
C TYR A 169 -7.43 11.90 -10.00
N THR A 170 -6.71 12.64 -10.83
CA THR A 170 -7.25 13.87 -11.46
C THR A 170 -8.40 13.55 -12.41
N VAL A 171 -8.31 12.53 -13.25
CA VAL A 171 -9.38 12.15 -14.20
C VAL A 171 -10.63 11.65 -13.47
N PHE A 172 -10.47 10.75 -12.51
CA PHE A 172 -11.61 10.09 -11.84
C PHE A 172 -12.21 10.92 -10.71
N VAL A 173 -11.39 11.60 -9.90
CA VAL A 173 -11.86 12.34 -8.72
C VAL A 173 -12.06 13.82 -9.03
N TYR A 174 -11.08 14.50 -9.61
CA TYR A 174 -11.14 15.95 -9.83
C TYR A 174 -12.06 16.33 -10.99
N TYR A 175 -11.91 15.68 -12.15
CA TYR A 175 -12.73 15.96 -13.33
C TYR A 175 -14.08 15.22 -13.34
N LYS A 176 -14.31 14.28 -12.40
CA LYS A 176 -15.50 13.40 -12.35
C LYS A 176 -15.87 12.77 -13.71
N LYS A 177 -14.89 12.63 -14.62
CA LYS A 177 -15.11 12.02 -15.94
C LYS A 177 -15.06 10.52 -15.82
N THR A 178 -16.05 9.96 -15.15
CA THR A 178 -16.28 8.51 -15.16
C THR A 178 -17.03 8.16 -16.45
N PRO A 179 -16.53 7.24 -17.29
CA PRO A 179 -17.36 6.65 -18.33
C PRO A 179 -18.44 5.81 -17.64
N THR A 180 -19.61 6.41 -17.45
CA THR A 180 -20.72 5.88 -16.64
C THR A 180 -21.12 4.47 -17.08
N ALA A 181 -20.96 4.13 -18.35
CA ALA A 181 -21.28 2.80 -18.88
C ALA A 181 -20.31 1.70 -18.43
N ILE A 182 -19.00 1.96 -18.43
CA ILE A 182 -17.98 0.98 -18.01
C ILE A 182 -18.02 0.82 -16.50
N LEU A 183 -18.11 1.93 -15.77
CA LEU A 183 -18.21 1.90 -14.33
C LEU A 183 -19.49 1.17 -13.90
N ARG A 184 -20.65 1.47 -14.51
CA ARG A 184 -21.91 0.78 -14.18
C ARG A 184 -21.89 -0.72 -14.50
N LYS A 185 -21.24 -1.15 -15.59
CA LYS A 185 -21.03 -2.58 -15.89
C LYS A 185 -20.10 -3.24 -14.86
N PHE A 186 -19.01 -2.57 -14.47
CA PHE A 186 -18.08 -3.06 -13.47
C PHE A 186 -18.70 -3.10 -12.07
N THR A 187 -19.46 -2.07 -11.69
CA THR A 187 -20.26 -2.00 -10.46
C THR A 187 -21.30 -3.10 -10.44
N PHE A 188 -22.01 -3.34 -11.55
CA PHE A 188 -22.99 -4.42 -11.63
C PHE A 188 -22.33 -5.80 -11.49
N LEU A 189 -21.21 -6.03 -12.19
CA LEU A 189 -20.46 -7.28 -12.07
C LEU A 189 -19.95 -7.51 -10.64
N THR A 190 -19.42 -6.49 -9.99
CA THR A 190 -18.92 -6.58 -8.60
C THR A 190 -20.05 -6.72 -7.57
N GLN A 191 -21.21 -6.09 -7.80
CA GLN A 191 -22.41 -6.27 -6.97
C GLN A 191 -22.95 -7.70 -7.07
N VAL A 192 -23.04 -8.25 -8.29
CA VAL A 192 -23.56 -9.60 -8.53
C VAL A 192 -22.57 -10.67 -8.05
N LEU A 193 -21.28 -10.51 -8.35
CA LEU A 193 -20.25 -11.49 -8.01
C LEU A 193 -19.97 -11.55 -6.50
N PHE A 194 -20.01 -10.41 -5.82
CA PHE A 194 -19.65 -10.31 -4.40
C PHE A 194 -20.84 -10.04 -3.47
N GLU A 195 -22.08 -10.03 -3.97
CA GLU A 195 -23.29 -9.70 -3.21
C GLU A 195 -23.07 -8.45 -2.33
N SER A 196 -22.49 -7.42 -2.96
CA SER A 196 -21.96 -6.24 -2.29
C SER A 196 -22.91 -5.05 -2.44
N VAL A 197 -23.11 -4.31 -1.35
CA VAL A 197 -24.06 -3.18 -1.28
C VAL A 197 -23.27 -1.94 -0.87
N PRO A 198 -23.64 -0.74 -1.37
CA PRO A 198 -23.07 0.51 -0.88
C PRO A 198 -23.26 0.64 0.64
N PRO A 199 -22.29 1.21 1.37
CA PRO A 199 -22.43 1.41 2.81
C PRO A 199 -23.62 2.32 3.13
N SER A 200 -24.39 1.98 4.16
CA SER A 200 -25.68 2.60 4.48
C SER A 200 -25.60 4.05 4.99
N ASP A 201 -24.42 4.65 5.10
CA ASP A 201 -24.23 5.99 5.66
C ASP A 201 -23.86 7.01 4.58
N ARG A 202 -24.83 7.37 3.74
CA ARG A 202 -24.96 8.77 3.35
C ARG A 202 -25.43 9.49 4.61
N HIS A 203 -24.51 10.02 5.41
CA HIS A 203 -24.90 11.10 6.31
C HIS A 203 -25.47 12.22 5.42
N GLN A 204 -26.78 12.38 5.53
CA GLN A 204 -27.44 13.66 5.37
C GLN A 204 -26.67 14.63 6.25
N ASP A 205 -25.95 15.56 5.62
CA ASP A 205 -25.60 16.90 6.08
C ASP A 205 -24.97 17.67 4.89
#